data_AF-A0A2E1MID6-F1
#
_entry.id   AF-A0A2E1MID6-F1
#
_cell.length_a   1.000
_cell.length_b   1.000
_cell.length_c   1.000
_cell.angle_alpha   90.00
_cell.angle_beta   90.00
_cell.angle_gamma   90.00
#
_symmetry.space_group_name_H-M   'P 1'
#
loop_
_entity.id
_entity.type
_entity.pdbx_description
1 polymer ?
#
loop_
_entity_poly.entity_id
_entity_poly.type
_entity_poly.pdbx_seq_one_letter_code
_entity_poly.pdbx_strand_id
1 'polypeptide(L)'
;MKIERINKGSWGKIRAFFDIRTEEGFVVKGFKIIEGINGLFVGFPSQKGQDDEYYDTVFAEKELKDELSQLAINEYGNEVLPPQEINNQQSGFTENSNTQNNIASDSIESVEPFSEDDIPF
;
A
#
# COMPACT_ATOMS: atom_id res chain seq x y z
N MET A 1 10.96 12.52 4.31
CA MET A 1 11.47 11.20 4.79
C MET A 1 11.17 10.10 3.76
N LYS A 2 11.96 9.01 3.69
CA LYS A 2 11.66 7.85 2.82
C LYS A 2 12.04 6.51 3.45
N ILE A 3 11.45 5.42 2.96
CA ILE A 3 11.89 4.05 3.26
C ILE A 3 13.21 3.78 2.53
N GLU A 4 14.25 3.42 3.28
CA GLU A 4 15.57 3.08 2.72
C GLU A 4 15.63 1.63 2.26
N ARG A 5 15.04 0.74 3.05
CA ARG A 5 15.04 -0.70 2.82
C ARG A 5 13.84 -1.32 3.53
N ILE A 6 13.22 -2.30 2.90
CA ILE A 6 12.22 -3.17 3.52
C ILE A 6 12.60 -4.63 3.31
N ASN A 7 12.48 -5.44 4.37
CA ASN A 7 12.73 -6.87 4.35
C ASN A 7 11.47 -7.57 4.82
N LYS A 8 10.72 -8.11 3.88
CA LYS A 8 9.51 -8.88 4.17
C LYS A 8 9.90 -10.28 4.63
N GLY A 9 9.12 -10.84 5.55
CA GLY A 9 9.33 -12.19 6.06
C GLY A 9 8.27 -12.57 7.08
N SER A 10 8.47 -13.69 7.75
CA SER A 10 7.51 -14.20 8.74
C SER A 10 8.24 -14.53 10.03
N TRP A 11 8.06 -13.66 11.03
CA TRP A 11 8.59 -13.85 12.39
C TRP A 11 7.45 -13.65 13.39
N GLY A 12 6.57 -14.66 13.47
CA GLY A 12 5.35 -14.58 14.26
C GLY A 12 4.42 -13.50 13.72
N LYS A 13 4.17 -12.45 14.51
CA LYS A 13 3.34 -11.30 14.10
C LYS A 13 4.09 -10.28 13.23
N ILE A 14 5.42 -10.36 13.16
CA ILE A 14 6.22 -9.42 12.37
C ILE A 14 6.20 -9.86 10.90
N ARG A 15 5.80 -8.94 10.02
CA ARG A 15 5.69 -9.13 8.57
C ARG A 15 6.84 -8.50 7.79
N ALA A 16 7.46 -7.45 8.32
CA ALA A 16 8.66 -6.88 7.73
C ALA A 16 9.53 -6.14 8.76
N PHE A 17 10.81 -6.03 8.44
CA PHE A 17 11.72 -5.06 9.05
C PHE A 17 12.06 -3.99 8.03
N PHE A 18 12.08 -2.73 8.44
CA PHE A 18 12.44 -1.63 7.55
C PHE A 18 13.31 -0.58 8.24
N ASP A 19 14.02 0.14 7.39
CA ASP A 19 14.89 1.26 7.78
C ASP A 19 14.37 2.51 7.07
N ILE A 20 14.47 3.67 7.73
CA ILE A 20 14.08 4.96 7.16
C ILE A 20 15.30 5.84 6.94
N ARG A 21 15.23 6.72 5.95
CA ARG A 21 16.20 7.80 5.74
C ARG A 21 15.51 9.16 5.91
N THR A 22 16.04 9.99 6.80
CA THR A 22 15.61 11.39 6.95
C THR A 22 16.23 12.28 5.88
N GLU A 23 15.71 13.49 5.69
CA GLU A 23 16.19 14.40 4.64
C GLU A 23 17.59 14.95 4.95
N GLU A 24 17.92 15.01 6.24
CA GLU A 24 19.23 15.39 6.78
C GLU A 24 20.28 14.29 6.58
N GLY A 25 19.88 13.12 6.06
CA GLY A 25 20.77 12.02 5.73
C GLY A 25 20.96 10.99 6.84
N PHE A 26 20.19 11.05 7.93
CA PHE A 26 20.23 10.01 8.96
C PHE A 26 19.47 8.77 8.52
N VAL A 27 20.06 7.60 8.76
CA VAL A 27 19.37 6.32 8.59
C VAL A 27 19.06 5.75 9.96
N VAL A 28 17.77 5.55 10.22
CA VAL A 28 17.29 4.95 11.47
C VAL A 28 16.80 3.55 11.17
N LYS A 29 17.36 2.58 11.90
CA LYS A 29 17.15 1.16 11.65
C LYS A 29 16.25 0.49 12.67
N GLY A 30 15.64 -0.62 12.27
CA GLY A 30 14.96 -1.52 13.20
C GLY A 30 13.49 -1.21 13.42
N PHE A 31 12.85 -0.52 12.48
CA PHE A 31 11.40 -0.44 12.45
C PHE A 31 10.81 -1.78 12.00
N LYS A 32 9.59 -2.06 12.45
CA LYS A 32 8.91 -3.34 12.24
C LYS A 32 7.51 -3.09 11.71
N ILE A 33 7.05 -3.85 10.74
CA ILE A 33 5.64 -3.94 10.37
C ILE A 33 5.08 -5.17 11.05
N ILE A 34 4.05 -4.98 11.86
CA ILE A 34 3.48 -6.00 12.73
C ILE A 34 2.00 -6.14 12.40
N GLU A 35 1.53 -7.37 12.31
CA GLU A 35 0.12 -7.69 12.17
C GLU A 35 -0.54 -7.74 13.55
N GLY A 36 -1.40 -6.77 13.80
CA GLY A 36 -2.29 -6.72 14.95
C GLY A 36 -3.67 -7.26 14.62
N ILE A 37 -4.55 -7.25 15.62
CA ILE A 37 -5.95 -7.66 15.48
C ILE A 37 -6.71 -6.71 14.54
N ASN A 38 -6.34 -5.43 14.55
CA ASN A 38 -6.95 -4.37 13.75
C ASN A 38 -6.17 -4.05 12.46
N GLY A 39 -5.35 -4.99 11.99
CA GLY A 39 -4.52 -4.83 10.78
C GLY A 39 -3.06 -4.51 11.07
N LEU A 40 -2.36 -4.05 10.03
CA LEU A 40 -0.93 -3.78 10.08
C LEU A 40 -0.63 -2.47 10.83
N PHE A 41 0.41 -2.47 11.64
CA PHE A 41 0.91 -1.28 12.31
C PHE A 41 2.44 -1.28 12.37
N VAL A 42 3.03 -0.12 12.65
CA VAL A 42 4.48 0.04 12.76
C VAL A 42 4.93 -0.01 14.22
N GLY A 43 5.91 -0.87 14.51
CA GLY A 43 6.68 -0.86 15.74
C GLY A 43 7.98 -0.08 15.57
N PHE A 44 8.29 0.78 16.54
CA PHE A 44 9.51 1.57 16.55
C PHE A 44 10.75 0.72 16.90
N PRO A 45 11.96 1.21 16.59
CA PRO A 45 13.20 0.61 17.04
C PRO A 45 13.21 0.51 18.57
N SER A 46 13.49 -0.68 19.07
CA SER A 46 13.49 -0.96 20.50
C SER A 46 14.63 -1.90 20.89
N GLN A 47 15.14 -1.73 22.11
CA GLN A 47 16.22 -2.52 22.67
C GLN A 47 15.79 -3.15 24.00
N LYS A 48 16.28 -4.36 24.26
CA LYS A 48 16.04 -5.08 25.50
C LYS A 48 16.91 -4.51 26.63
N GLY A 49 16.28 -4.12 27.73
CA GLY A 49 16.92 -3.66 28.96
C GLY A 49 17.50 -4.79 29.80
N GLN A 50 18.15 -4.43 30.90
CA GLN A 50 18.71 -5.39 31.87
C GLN A 50 17.63 -6.10 32.71
N ASP A 51 16.43 -5.52 32.73
CA ASP A 51 15.21 -5.99 33.38
C ASP A 51 14.37 -6.91 32.49
N ASP A 52 14.91 -7.33 31.35
CA ASP A 52 14.21 -8.09 30.31
C ASP A 52 13.04 -7.36 29.61
N GLU A 53 12.83 -6.07 29.88
CA GLU A 53 11.81 -5.25 29.21
C GLU A 53 12.36 -4.61 27.92
N TYR A 54 11.45 -4.20 27.01
CA TYR A 54 11.84 -3.53 25.76
C TYR A 54 11.51 -2.05 25.83
N TYR A 55 12.50 -1.23 25.50
CA TYR A 55 12.38 0.22 25.48
C TYR A 55 12.60 0.75 24.07
N ASP A 56 11.76 1.69 23.66
CA ASP A 56 11.94 2.40 22.39
C ASP A 56 13.25 3.20 22.44
N THR A 57 14.07 3.06 21.40
CA THR A 57 15.34 3.79 21.27
C THR A 57 15.17 5.08 20.47
N VAL A 58 14.04 5.22 19.78
CA VAL A 58 13.73 6.36 18.92
C VAL A 58 12.32 6.82 19.23
N PHE A 59 12.17 8.13 19.44
CA PHE A 59 10.90 8.76 19.72
C PHE A 59 10.60 9.80 18.63
N ALA A 60 9.31 9.91 18.30
CA ALA A 60 8.79 10.86 17.35
C ALA A 60 7.45 11.41 17.86
N GLU A 61 7.12 12.63 17.46
CA GLU A 61 5.82 13.24 17.73
C GLU A 61 4.70 12.46 17.03
N LYS A 62 3.47 12.58 17.56
CA LYS A 62 2.31 11.81 17.06
C LYS A 62 2.10 11.98 15.56
N GLU A 63 2.20 13.20 15.05
CA GLU A 63 2.00 13.50 13.63
C GLU A 63 3.01 12.77 12.74
N LEU A 64 4.29 12.80 13.12
CA LEU A 64 5.36 12.09 12.40
C LEU A 64 5.22 10.57 12.50
N LYS A 65 4.74 10.05 13.64
CA LYS A 65 4.42 8.62 13.80
C LYS A 65 3.33 8.18 12.84
N ASP A 66 2.27 8.97 12.71
CA ASP A 66 1.14 8.67 11.84
C ASP A 66 1.58 8.71 10.36
N GLU A 67 2.34 9.72 9.96
CA GLU A 67 2.92 9.83 8.61
C GLU A 67 3.83 8.64 8.27
N LEU A 68 4.77 8.31 9.16
CA LEU A 68 5.70 7.19 8.97
C LEU A 68 4.95 5.86 8.87
N SER A 69 3.91 5.67 9.70
CA SER A 69 3.09 4.46 9.69
C SER A 69 2.38 4.28 8.36
N GLN A 70 1.76 5.34 7.84
CA GLN A 70 1.10 5.33 6.53
C GLN A 70 2.10 5.04 5.41
N LEU A 71 3.25 5.73 5.42
CA LEU A 71 4.31 5.54 4.42
C LEU A 71 4.80 4.08 4.40
N ALA A 72 5.10 3.50 5.55
CA ALA A 72 5.63 2.14 5.64
C ALA A 72 4.62 1.07 5.22
N ILE A 73 3.35 1.22 5.61
CA ILE A 73 2.29 0.27 5.23
C ILE A 73 2.02 0.33 3.73
N ASN A 74 2.02 1.55 3.16
CA ASN A 74 1.85 1.76 1.73
C ASN A 74 2.98 1.10 0.93
N GLU A 75 4.24 1.36 1.30
CA GLU A 75 5.41 0.76 0.66
C GLU A 75 5.39 -0.78 0.76
N TYR A 76 5.01 -1.31 1.92
CA TYR A 76 4.88 -2.74 2.12
C TYR A 76 3.82 -3.38 1.20
N GLY A 77 2.71 -2.70 0.95
CA GLY A 77 1.66 -3.16 0.05
C GLY A 77 2.05 -3.07 -1.43
N ASN A 78 2.78 -2.02 -1.83
CA ASN A 78 3.05 -1.72 -3.24
C ASN A 78 4.11 -2.64 -3.89
N GLU A 79 5.04 -3.20 -3.12
CA GLU A 79 6.12 -4.04 -3.66
C GLU A 79 5.67 -5.46 -4.14
N VAL A 80 4.37 -5.72 -4.30
CA VAL A 80 3.85 -7.01 -4.83
C VAL A 80 3.77 -7.05 -6.36
N LEU A 81 4.06 -5.94 -7.06
CA LEU A 81 4.21 -5.96 -8.52
C LEU A 81 5.70 -5.85 -8.89
N PRO A 82 6.35 -6.92 -9.38
CA PRO A 82 7.60 -6.73 -10.11
C PRO A 82 7.33 -5.75 -11.26
N PRO A 83 8.25 -4.83 -11.60
CA PRO A 83 8.08 -3.97 -12.77
C PRO A 83 7.82 -4.85 -14.00
N GLN A 84 6.59 -4.87 -14.48
CA GLN A 84 6.28 -5.40 -15.79
C GLN A 84 6.78 -4.34 -16.77
N GLU A 85 7.86 -4.66 -17.48
CA GLU A 85 8.31 -3.86 -18.61
C GLU A 85 7.15 -3.76 -19.61
N ILE A 86 6.61 -2.55 -19.80
CA ILE A 86 5.70 -2.26 -20.89
C ILE A 86 6.55 -2.29 -22.17
N ASN A 87 6.63 -3.46 -22.79
CA ASN A 87 7.20 -3.61 -24.12
C ASN A 87 6.25 -2.97 -25.14
N ASN A 88 6.55 -1.73 -25.50
CA ASN A 88 5.97 -1.06 -26.66
C ASN A 88 6.35 -1.82 -27.94
N GLN A 89 5.49 -2.71 -28.40
CA GLN A 89 5.47 -3.16 -29.79
C GLN A 89 4.32 -2.49 -30.51
N GLN A 90 4.68 -1.42 -31.20
CA GLN A 90 3.84 -0.77 -32.20
C GLN A 90 3.74 -1.69 -33.42
N SER A 91 2.52 -2.07 -33.78
CA SER A 91 2.19 -2.54 -35.12
C SER A 91 0.79 -2.04 -35.42
N GLY A 92 0.72 -0.94 -36.17
CA GLY A 92 -0.53 -0.35 -36.60
C GLY A 92 -1.13 -1.12 -37.78
N PHE A 93 -2.45 -1.16 -37.82
CA PHE A 93 -3.20 -1.07 -39.07
C PHE A 93 -4.43 -0.20 -38.83
N THR A 94 -4.43 0.93 -39.53
CA THR A 94 -5.54 1.86 -39.71
C THR A 94 -6.58 1.21 -40.61
N GLU A 95 -7.87 1.32 -40.30
CA GLU A 95 -8.85 1.72 -41.32
C GLU A 95 -10.13 2.30 -40.71
N ASN A 96 -10.61 3.33 -41.40
CA ASN A 96 -11.66 4.25 -41.03
C ASN A 96 -13.06 3.66 -41.29
N SER A 97 -14.04 4.12 -40.53
CA SER A 97 -15.37 4.41 -41.07
C SER A 97 -16.02 5.55 -40.28
N ASN A 98 -16.17 6.66 -40.97
CA ASN A 98 -16.75 7.91 -40.52
C ASN A 98 -18.18 7.96 -41.07
N THR A 99 -19.24 8.02 -40.25
CA THR A 99 -20.56 8.49 -40.71
C THR A 99 -21.40 9.08 -39.56
N GLN A 100 -21.33 10.40 -39.45
CA GLN A 100 -22.41 11.39 -39.26
C GLN A 100 -23.64 11.05 -38.38
N ASN A 101 -23.74 11.82 -37.28
CA ASN A 101 -24.81 12.75 -36.91
C ASN A 101 -26.29 12.30 -36.78
N ASN A 102 -26.78 12.55 -35.55
CA ASN A 102 -28.09 13.08 -35.14
C ASN A 102 -29.35 12.23 -35.32
N ILE A 103 -30.04 11.96 -34.21
CA ILE A 103 -31.39 12.47 -33.86
C ILE A 103 -31.66 12.18 -32.37
N ALA A 104 -32.31 13.13 -31.71
CA ALA A 104 -32.59 13.24 -30.27
C ALA A 104 -33.71 12.31 -29.75
N SER A 105 -33.95 12.40 -28.43
CA SER A 105 -35.05 11.82 -27.61
C SER A 105 -34.92 10.31 -27.38
N ASP A 106 -35.17 9.71 -26.22
CA ASP A 106 -35.93 10.05 -25.02
C ASP A 106 -35.57 9.01 -23.94
N SER A 107 -36.05 9.19 -22.71
CA SER A 107 -36.23 8.19 -21.65
C SER A 107 -35.00 7.61 -20.91
N ILE A 108 -34.92 8.02 -19.64
CA ILE A 108 -34.35 7.28 -18.52
C ILE A 108 -35.12 5.96 -18.38
N GLU A 109 -34.44 4.82 -18.40
CA GLU A 109 -35.04 3.54 -18.02
C GLU A 109 -34.22 2.87 -16.92
N SER A 110 -34.97 2.41 -15.93
CA SER A 110 -34.62 1.93 -14.60
C SER A 110 -33.70 0.71 -14.61
N VAL A 111 -32.57 0.80 -13.91
CA VAL A 111 -31.83 -0.38 -13.46
C VAL A 111 -32.54 -0.91 -12.22
N GLU A 112 -33.23 -2.04 -12.35
CA GLU A 112 -33.92 -2.71 -11.24
C GLU A 112 -32.95 -3.16 -10.14
N PRO A 113 -33.37 -3.13 -8.85
CA PRO A 113 -32.57 -3.67 -7.75
C PRO A 113 -32.53 -5.20 -7.82
N PHE A 114 -31.35 -5.78 -7.58
CA PHE A 114 -31.12 -7.22 -7.40
C PHE A 114 -32.14 -7.83 -6.43
N SER A 115 -32.91 -8.81 -6.91
CA SER A 115 -33.87 -9.58 -6.11
C SER A 115 -33.18 -10.74 -5.40
N GLU A 116 -33.78 -11.19 -4.28
CA GLU A 116 -33.25 -12.20 -3.35
C GLU A 116 -33.13 -13.62 -3.95
N ASP A 117 -33.47 -13.79 -5.23
CA ASP A 117 -33.28 -15.02 -6.02
C ASP A 117 -31.90 -15.10 -6.73
N ASP A 118 -31.12 -14.01 -6.76
CA ASP A 118 -29.79 -13.97 -7.39
C ASP A 118 -28.63 -14.37 -6.45
N ILE A 119 -28.93 -14.81 -5.22
CA ILE A 119 -27.93 -15.26 -4.24
C ILE A 119 -27.79 -16.79 -4.33
N PRO A 120 -26.69 -17.35 -4.86
CA PRO A 120 -26.47 -18.78 -4.84
C PRO A 120 -26.26 -19.28 -3.39
N PHE A 121 -26.91 -20.40 -3.06
CA PHE A 121 -26.85 -21.10 -1.76
C PHE A 121 -25.42 -21.39 -1.28
#